data_AF-A0A0F9JDX6-F1
#
_entry.id   AF-A0A0F9JDX6-F1
#
_cell.length_a   1.000
_cell.length_b   1.000
_cell.length_c   1.000
_cell.angle_alpha   90.00
_cell.angle_beta   90.00
_cell.angle_gamma   90.00
#
_symmetry.space_group_name_H-M   'P 1'
#
loop_
_entity.id
_entity.type
_entity.pdbx_description
1 polymer ?
#
loop_
_entity_poly.entity_id
_entity_poly.type
_entity_poly.pdbx_seq_one_letter_code
_entity_poly.pdbx_strand_id
1 'polypeptide(L)'
;LEKILLLLEKSGVPEGYERKMVIVKNKIFGYKEYDKNYLGSVIREKQLFPLKEEVEDGPYLAENYIPRMLFSYNKVVLTELFQKIDGKKGKEDEEIEN
;
A
#
# COMPACT_ATOMS: atom_id res chain seq x y z
N LEU A 1 1.36 -14.19 -0.67
CA LEU A 1 1.49 -12.73 -0.93
C LEU A 1 1.82 -12.44 -2.39
N GLU A 2 2.67 -13.25 -3.05
CA GLU A 2 3.05 -13.09 -4.47
C GLU A 2 1.87 -12.91 -5.45
N LYS A 3 0.81 -13.72 -5.34
CA LYS A 3 -0.40 -13.55 -6.18
C LYS A 3 -1.07 -12.19 -6.02
N ILE A 4 -1.02 -11.61 -4.82
CA ILE A 4 -1.57 -10.28 -4.54
C ILE A 4 -0.66 -9.21 -5.15
N LEU A 5 0.66 -9.33 -4.97
CA LEU A 5 1.63 -8.41 -5.60
C LEU A 5 1.45 -8.36 -7.13
N LEU A 6 1.32 -9.51 -7.78
CA LEU A 6 1.07 -9.59 -9.22
C LEU A 6 -0.25 -8.90 -9.62
N LEU A 7 -1.30 -9.02 -8.80
CA LEU A 7 -2.58 -8.34 -9.06
C LEU A 7 -2.43 -6.83 -8.93
N LEU A 8 -1.72 -6.36 -7.90
CA LEU A 8 -1.45 -4.94 -7.65
C LEU A 8 -0.57 -4.30 -8.72
N GLU A 9 0.33 -5.07 -9.34
CA GLU A 9 1.10 -4.65 -10.50
C GLU A 9 0.21 -4.46 -11.73
N LYS A 10 -0.66 -5.44 -12.01
CA LYS A 10 -1.58 -5.38 -13.14
C LYS A 10 -2.63 -4.27 -13.00
N SER A 11 -3.08 -3.98 -11.79
CA SER A 11 -4.08 -2.93 -11.53
C SER A 11 -3.48 -1.52 -11.61
N GLY A 12 -2.15 -1.39 -11.55
CA GLY A 12 -1.45 -0.11 -11.55
C GLY A 12 -1.83 0.78 -10.37
N VAL A 13 -1.19 1.95 -10.30
CA VAL A 13 -1.54 3.02 -9.35
C VAL A 13 -2.10 4.19 -10.17
N PRO A 14 -3.24 4.78 -9.79
CA PRO A 14 -3.75 5.98 -10.46
C PRO A 14 -2.74 7.13 -10.41
N GLU A 15 -2.71 7.96 -11.45
CA GLU A 15 -1.81 9.11 -11.52
C GLU A 15 -2.07 10.10 -10.37
N GLY A 16 -1.01 10.62 -9.76
CA GLY A 16 -1.11 11.53 -8.62
C GLY A 16 -1.40 10.86 -7.27
N TYR A 17 -1.35 9.52 -7.21
CA TYR A 17 -1.57 8.75 -5.99
C TYR A 17 -0.41 7.80 -5.70
N GLU A 18 -0.24 7.47 -4.43
CA GLU A 18 0.66 6.43 -3.95
C GLU A 18 -0.16 5.39 -3.19
N ARG A 19 0.13 4.10 -3.43
CA ARG A 19 -0.47 3.01 -2.67
C ARG A 19 0.25 2.92 -1.33
N LYS A 20 -0.46 3.14 -0.22
CA LYS A 20 0.14 3.04 1.13
C LYS A 20 -0.20 1.73 1.81
N MET A 21 -1.43 1.24 1.64
CA MET A 21 -1.89 0.02 2.30
C MET A 21 -2.76 -0.83 1.39
N VAL A 22 -2.83 -2.11 1.73
CA VAL A 22 -3.69 -3.11 1.07
C VAL A 22 -4.35 -3.97 2.14
N ILE A 23 -5.67 -4.07 2.07
CA ILE A 23 -6.49 -4.90 2.94
C ILE A 23 -6.87 -6.16 2.16
N VAL A 24 -6.44 -7.32 2.66
CA VAL A 24 -6.79 -8.62 2.08
C VAL A 24 -7.55 -9.41 3.14
N LYS A 25 -8.85 -9.63 2.90
CA LYS A 25 -9.77 -10.20 3.89
C LYS A 25 -9.80 -9.35 5.17
N ASN A 26 -9.31 -9.89 6.28
CA ASN A 26 -9.24 -9.26 7.59
C ASN A 26 -7.82 -8.83 7.98
N LYS A 27 -6.88 -8.79 7.02
CA LYS A 27 -5.49 -8.42 7.28
C LYS A 27 -5.12 -7.17 6.52
N ILE A 28 -4.49 -6.25 7.23
CA ILE A 28 -3.95 -5.01 6.68
C ILE A 28 -2.45 -5.19 6.45
N PHE A 29 -2.00 -4.78 5.28
CA PHE A 29 -0.59 -4.78 4.90
C PHE A 29 -0.18 -3.37 4.51
N GLY A 30 0.99 -2.94 4.97
CA GLY A 30 1.68 -1.80 4.40
C GLY A 30 2.25 -2.17 3.03
N TYR A 31 2.28 -1.21 2.11
CA TYR A 31 2.86 -1.34 0.79
C TYR A 31 4.02 -0.34 0.66
N LYS A 32 5.20 -0.82 0.26
CA LYS A 32 6.37 0.02 0.01
C LYS A 32 7.11 -0.45 -1.23
N GLU A 33 7.62 0.50 -2.00
CA GLU A 33 8.50 0.26 -3.15
C GLU A 33 9.93 0.58 -2.71
N TYR A 34 10.83 -0.38 -2.89
CA TYR A 34 12.25 -0.23 -2.57
C TYR A 34 13.06 -0.21 -3.87
N ASP A 35 13.91 0.78 -4.03
CA ASP A 35 14.92 0.79 -5.08
C ASP A 35 16.09 -0.11 -4.63
N LYS A 36 16.28 -1.27 -5.27
CA LYS A 36 17.47 -2.10 -5.06
C LYS A 36 18.41 -1.99 -6.24
N ASN A 37 19.67 -1.66 -5.94
CA ASN A 37 20.74 -1.67 -6.92
C ASN A 37 21.30 -3.09 -7.08
N TYR A 38 21.04 -3.70 -8.23
CA TYR A 38 21.63 -4.96 -8.64
C TYR A 38 22.59 -4.70 -9.80
N LEU A 39 23.90 -4.88 -9.56
CA LEU A 39 24.94 -4.84 -10.61
C LEU A 39 24.83 -3.61 -11.56
N GLY A 40 24.55 -2.44 -10.99
CA GLY A 40 24.42 -1.17 -11.73
C GLY A 40 23.03 -0.89 -12.32
N SER A 41 22.04 -1.76 -12.11
CA SER A 41 20.64 -1.54 -12.47
C SER A 41 19.77 -1.32 -11.21
N VAL A 42 18.96 -0.26 -11.21
CA VAL A 42 17.97 -0.01 -10.14
C VAL A 42 16.70 -0.80 -10.47
N ILE A 43 16.36 -1.80 -9.64
CA ILE A 43 15.10 -2.53 -9.72
C ILE A 43 14.19 -2.04 -8.61
N ARG A 44 13.00 -1.56 -8.97
CA ARG A 44 11.93 -1.23 -8.02
C ARG A 44 11.22 -2.49 -7.57
N GLU A 45 11.58 -2.98 -6.38
CA GLU A 45 10.89 -4.11 -5.77
C GLU A 45 9.70 -3.62 -4.93
N LYS A 46 8.54 -4.22 -5.19
CA LYS A 46 7.31 -3.94 -4.45
C LYS A 46 7.15 -4.96 -3.35
N GLN A 47 6.98 -4.50 -2.11
CA GLN A 47 6.84 -5.39 -0.97
C GLN A 47 5.62 -5.05 -0.13
N LEU A 48 4.90 -6.10 0.27
CA LEU A 48 3.87 -6.02 1.31
C LEU A 48 4.50 -6.47 2.62
N PHE A 49 4.29 -5.69 3.67
CA PHE A 49 4.69 -6.05 5.03
C PHE A 49 3.46 -6.04 5.93
N PRO A 50 3.33 -7.02 6.85
CA PRO A 50 2.33 -6.91 7.90
C PRO A 50 2.61 -5.65 8.72
N LEU A 51 1.57 -4.92 9.12
CA LEU A 51 1.75 -3.87 10.11
C LEU A 51 2.28 -4.51 11.40
N LYS A 52 3.29 -3.89 12.03
CA LYS A 52 3.96 -4.45 13.21
C LYS A 52 3.06 -4.46 14.44
N GLU A 53 2.06 -3.59 14.46
CA GLU A 53 1.09 -3.47 15.53
C GLU A 53 -0.15 -4.30 15.20
N GLU A 54 -0.64 -5.06 16.18
CA GLU A 54 -1.97 -5.63 16.12
C GLU A 54 -2.96 -4.46 16.11
N VAL A 55 -3.48 -4.14 14.93
CA VAL A 55 -4.60 -3.20 14.81
C VAL A 55 -5.77 -3.86 15.53
N GLU A 56 -6.25 -3.24 16.60
CA GLU A 56 -7.39 -3.74 17.36
C GLU A 56 -8.61 -3.94 16.46
N ASP A 57 -9.54 -4.81 16.84
CA ASP A 57 -10.78 -4.95 16.09
C ASP A 57 -11.70 -3.75 16.39
N GLY A 58 -12.04 -2.97 15.37
CA GLY A 58 -12.86 -1.77 15.56
C GLY A 58 -13.21 -1.05 14.26
N PRO A 59 -14.13 -0.07 14.30
CA PRO A 59 -14.38 0.81 13.18
C PRO A 59 -13.23 1.83 13.06
N TYR A 60 -12.52 1.80 11.94
CA TYR A 60 -11.45 2.77 11.64
C TYR A 60 -11.87 3.68 10.50
N LEU A 61 -11.56 4.96 10.65
CA LEU A 61 -11.61 5.93 9.57
C LEU A 61 -10.23 5.98 8.92
N ALA A 62 -10.17 5.61 7.64
CA ALA A 62 -8.96 5.78 6.84
C ALA A 62 -8.86 7.25 6.37
N GLU A 63 -8.64 8.16 7.32
CA GLU A 63 -8.56 9.60 7.03
C GLU A 63 -7.48 9.88 5.98
N ASN A 64 -7.80 10.77 5.03
CA ASN A 64 -6.93 11.14 3.90
C ASN A 64 -6.57 10.00 2.93
N TYR A 65 -7.17 8.81 3.08
CA TYR A 65 -7.04 7.72 2.14
C TYR A 65 -8.26 7.59 1.23
N ILE A 66 -8.01 7.25 -0.04
CA ILE A 66 -9.04 6.93 -1.01
C ILE A 66 -9.04 5.40 -1.24
N PRO A 67 -10.14 4.71 -0.90
CA PRO A 67 -10.24 3.27 -1.10
C PRO A 67 -10.54 2.91 -2.57
N ARG A 68 -9.90 1.86 -3.08
CA ARG A 68 -10.26 1.19 -4.34
C ARG A 68 -10.45 -0.30 -4.08
N MET A 69 -11.63 -0.83 -4.41
CA MET A 69 -11.92 -2.25 -4.27
C MET A 69 -11.67 -2.98 -5.60
N LEU A 70 -10.93 -4.09 -5.53
CA LEU A 70 -10.78 -5.01 -6.66
C LEU A 70 -11.75 -6.17 -6.50
N PHE A 71 -12.60 -6.38 -7.51
CA PHE A 71 -13.61 -7.43 -7.53
C PHE A 71 -13.25 -8.57 -8.49
N SER A 72 -13.66 -9.78 -8.14
CA SER A 72 -13.63 -10.95 -9.02
C SER A 72 -14.84 -11.83 -8.73
N TYR A 73 -15.63 -12.16 -9.74
CA TYR A 73 -16.87 -12.95 -9.61
C TYR A 73 -17.78 -12.46 -8.46
N ASN A 74 -18.06 -11.15 -8.41
CA ASN A 74 -18.86 -10.49 -7.37
C ASN A 74 -18.32 -10.61 -5.94
N LYS A 75 -17.05 -10.99 -5.76
CA LYS A 75 -16.38 -11.02 -4.46
C LYS A 75 -15.28 -9.97 -4.41
N VAL A 76 -15.18 -9.26 -3.29
CA VAL A 76 -14.03 -8.38 -3.02
C VAL A 76 -12.80 -9.25 -2.84
N VAL A 77 -11.81 -9.05 -3.71
CA VAL A 77 -10.51 -9.74 -3.64
C VAL A 77 -9.62 -9.02 -2.65
N LEU A 78 -9.57 -7.68 -2.74
CA LEU A 78 -8.83 -6.80 -1.84
C LEU A 78 -9.32 -5.35 -1.95
N THR A 79 -8.93 -4.54 -0.96
CA THR A 79 -9.10 -3.09 -0.96
C THR A 79 -7.73 -2.43 -0.91
N GLU A 80 -7.49 -1.46 -1.78
CA GLU A 80 -6.29 -0.62 -1.79
C GLU A 80 -6.63 0.71 -1.13
N LEU A 81 -5.72 1.23 -0.30
CA LEU A 81 -5.81 2.57 0.25
C LEU A 81 -4.72 3.44 -0.38
N PHE A 82 -5.17 4.42 -1.15
CA PHE A 82 -4.32 5.39 -1.83
C PHE A 82 -4.25 6.69 -1.06
N GLN A 83 -3.07 7.29 -1.01
CA GLN A 83 -2.90 8.66 -0.56
C GLN A 83 -2.54 9.52 -1.77
N LYS A 84 -3.05 10.74 -1.81
CA LYS A 84 -2.68 11.68 -2.86
C LYS A 84 -1.21 12.09 -2.67
N ILE A 85 -0.45 12.11 -3.75
CA ILE A 85 0.91 12.65 -3.73
C ILE A 85 0.76 14.17 -3.80
N ASP A 86 0.52 14.80 -2.65
CA ASP A 86 0.75 16.24 -2.55
C ASP A 86 2.27 16.47 -2.69
N GLY A 87 2.70 17.50 -3.41
CA GLY A 87 4.11 17.80 -3.68
C GLY A 87 4.99 18.10 -2.45
N LYS A 88 4.53 17.73 -1.24
CA LYS A 88 5.22 17.80 0.05
C LYS A 88 5.49 16.38 0.57
N LYS A 89 6.27 15.59 -0.15
CA LYS A 89 6.93 14.42 0.46
C LYS A 89 7.94 14.95 1.49
N GLY A 90 7.68 14.77 2.79
CA GLY A 90 8.73 14.94 3.82
C GLY A 90 8.33 15.64 5.11
N LYS A 91 7.19 15.31 5.75
CA LYS A 91 6.96 15.75 7.14
C LYS A 91 6.42 14.70 8.10
N GLU A 92 5.73 13.66 7.63
CA GLU A 92 5.16 12.66 8.56
C GLU A 92 6.11 11.49 8.88
N ASP A 93 7.09 11.19 8.02
CA ASP A 93 8.07 10.12 8.27
C ASP A 93 9.23 10.54 9.20
N GLU A 94 9.35 11.83 9.57
CA GLU A 94 10.43 12.37 10.44
C GLU A 94 10.05 12.52 11.92
N GLU A 95 8.77 12.39 12.30
CA GLU A 95 8.35 12.62 13.70
C GLU A 95 8.51 11.40 14.63
N ILE A 96 8.95 10.24 14.13
CA ILE A 96 9.16 9.03 14.96
C ILE A 96 10.61 8.92 15.50
N GLU A 97 11.52 9.83 15.15
CA GLU A 97 12.94 9.78 15.57
C GLU A 97 13.38 10.81 16.64
N ASN A 98 12.46 11.48 17.35
CA ASN A 98 12.84 12.37 18.48
C ASN A 98 12.42 11.83 19.86
#